data_AF-A0AAV4Q939-F1
#
_entry.id   AF-A0AAV4Q939-F1
#
_cell.length_a   1.000
_cell.length_b   1.000
_cell.length_c   1.000
_cell.angle_alpha   90.00
_cell.angle_beta   90.00
_cell.angle_gamma   90.00
#
_symmetry.space_group_name_H-M   'P 1'
#
loop_
_entity.id
_entity.type
_entity.pdbx_description
1 polymer ?
#
loop_
_entity_poly.entity_id
_entity_poly.type
_entity_poly.pdbx_seq_one_letter_code
_entity_poly.pdbx_strand_id
1 'polypeptide(L)'
;MNQIYLYLTNKSDQSPIKIERECTLCDCNGKVWREESREIYELEKNVDKDIIGSVVSIMKDLNLLTNDVLVINCAIKLQNGVLTTEINKLQFSVDNRSKCLDHFKQLYEEPHQSDVRLKVGEEVINAHWLILCTRSPYFMQMFESEMKERLQNIVVVTDISFLALKKLVEFLYTGTIEFDKPIDLNFLYDLYYAADKYQVPDLKKNALTPFYQKQR
;
A
#
# COMPACT_ATOMS: atom_id res chain seq x y z
N MET A 1 -6.02 7.14 -8.07
CA MET A 1 -7.24 6.55 -8.64
C MET A 1 -6.86 5.18 -9.18
N ASN A 2 -7.33 4.12 -8.52
CA ASN A 2 -7.10 2.76 -9.01
C ASN A 2 -7.94 2.56 -10.27
N GLN A 3 -7.39 1.92 -11.31
CA GLN A 3 -8.12 1.61 -12.53
C GLN A 3 -8.17 0.09 -12.68
N ILE A 4 -9.34 -0.44 -13.02
CA ILE A 4 -9.53 -1.86 -13.31
C ILE A 4 -9.62 -1.99 -14.83
N TYR A 5 -8.86 -2.92 -15.37
CA TYR A 5 -8.82 -3.26 -16.79
C TYR A 5 -9.14 -4.74 -16.95
N LEU A 6 -9.80 -5.12 -18.04
CA LEU A 6 -10.03 -6.51 -18.40
C LEU A 6 -9.36 -6.80 -19.73
N TYR A 7 -8.41 -7.74 -19.71
CA TYR A 7 -7.67 -8.15 -20.89
C TYR A 7 -8.07 -9.56 -21.34
N LEU A 8 -8.09 -9.78 -22.65
CA LEU A 8 -8.13 -11.10 -23.25
C LEU A 8 -6.82 -11.37 -23.99
N THR A 9 -6.31 -12.58 -23.82
CA THR A 9 -5.07 -13.04 -24.46
C THR A 9 -5.36 -14.31 -25.26
N ASN A 10 -5.02 -14.31 -26.55
CA ASN A 10 -5.06 -15.53 -27.35
C ASN A 10 -3.84 -16.42 -27.01
N LYS A 11 -4.07 -17.58 -26.40
CA LYS A 11 -3.02 -18.58 -26.12
C LYS A 11 -3.02 -19.76 -27.09
N SER A 12 -3.92 -19.75 -28.09
CA SER A 12 -3.98 -20.82 -29.08
C SER A 12 -2.85 -20.70 -30.11
N ASP A 13 -2.62 -21.78 -30.86
CA ASP A 13 -1.67 -21.77 -31.96
C ASP A 13 -2.20 -21.07 -33.22
N GLN A 14 -3.51 -20.86 -33.30
CA GLN A 14 -4.14 -20.08 -34.36
C GLN A 14 -4.03 -18.59 -34.05
N SER A 15 -3.42 -17.80 -34.95
CA SER A 15 -3.31 -16.34 -34.83
C SER A 15 -3.45 -15.67 -36.19
N PRO A 16 -4.25 -14.60 -36.31
CA PRO A 16 -5.13 -14.06 -35.27
C PRO A 16 -6.41 -14.90 -35.09
N ILE A 17 -7.10 -14.74 -33.96
CA ILE A 17 -8.48 -15.23 -33.78
C ILE A 17 -9.46 -14.05 -33.73
N LYS A 18 -10.64 -14.26 -34.29
CA LYS A 18 -11.76 -13.30 -34.20
C LYS A 18 -12.76 -13.76 -33.18
N ILE A 19 -13.03 -12.89 -32.21
CA ILE A 19 -14.03 -13.11 -31.18
C ILE A 19 -15.10 -12.02 -31.24
N GLU A 20 -16.31 -12.39 -30.87
CA GLU A 20 -17.37 -11.48 -30.49
C GLU A 20 -17.44 -11.48 -28.96
N ARG A 21 -17.48 -10.28 -28.37
CA ARG A 21 -17.50 -10.09 -26.92
C ARG A 21 -18.73 -9.28 -26.52
N GLU A 22 -19.39 -9.70 -25.46
CA GLU A 22 -20.51 -9.02 -24.78
C GLU A 22 -20.22 -9.00 -23.27
N CYS A 23 -20.21 -7.83 -22.62
CA CYS A 23 -19.96 -7.73 -21.18
C CYS A 23 -20.97 -6.84 -20.48
N THR A 24 -21.29 -7.23 -19.25
CA THR A 24 -22.12 -6.48 -18.32
C THR A 24 -21.41 -6.38 -16.99
N LEU A 25 -21.38 -5.18 -16.43
CA LEU A 25 -20.86 -4.92 -15.09
C LEU A 25 -22.05 -4.69 -14.17
N CYS A 26 -22.21 -5.51 -13.14
CA CYS A 26 -23.28 -5.39 -12.15
C CYS A 26 -22.75 -5.54 -10.72
N ASP A 27 -23.56 -5.20 -9.71
CA ASP A 27 -23.23 -5.55 -8.33
C ASP A 27 -23.72 -6.97 -7.96
N CYS A 28 -23.47 -7.40 -6.72
CA CYS A 28 -23.90 -8.71 -6.22
C CYS A 28 -25.43 -8.90 -6.17
N ASN A 29 -26.21 -7.83 -6.24
CA ASN A 29 -27.67 -7.88 -6.31
C ASN A 29 -28.20 -7.84 -7.74
N GLY A 30 -27.31 -7.82 -8.74
CA GLY A 30 -27.66 -7.77 -10.16
C GLY A 30 -27.98 -6.36 -10.67
N LYS A 31 -27.77 -5.30 -9.88
CA LYS A 31 -27.90 -3.92 -10.38
C LYS A 31 -26.84 -3.69 -11.45
N VAL A 32 -27.28 -3.50 -12.69
CA VAL A 32 -26.39 -3.21 -13.82
C VAL A 32 -25.89 -1.78 -13.73
N TRP A 33 -24.58 -1.63 -13.85
CA TRP A 33 -23.88 -0.35 -13.87
C TRP A 33 -23.39 0.02 -15.25
N ARG A 34 -23.05 -0.97 -16.08
CA ARG A 34 -22.65 -0.79 -17.47
C ARG A 34 -22.99 -2.03 -18.28
N GLU A 35 -23.49 -1.79 -19.47
CA GLU A 35 -23.70 -2.81 -20.48
C GLU A 35 -22.95 -2.36 -21.73
N GLU A 36 -22.08 -3.23 -22.21
CA GLU A 36 -21.28 -2.98 -23.40
C GLU A 36 -21.85 -3.77 -24.56
N SER A 37 -22.20 -3.07 -25.62
CA SER A 37 -22.66 -3.64 -26.87
C SER A 37 -21.69 -4.68 -27.43
N ARG A 38 -22.21 -5.62 -28.21
CA ARG A 38 -21.38 -6.62 -28.89
C ARG A 38 -20.34 -5.96 -29.76
N GLU A 39 -19.09 -6.37 -29.56
CA GLU A 39 -17.94 -5.88 -30.30
C GLU A 39 -17.07 -7.04 -30.77
N ILE A 40 -16.45 -6.86 -31.94
CA ILE A 40 -15.57 -7.86 -32.54
C ILE A 40 -14.12 -7.45 -32.31
N TYR A 41 -13.33 -8.38 -31.77
CA TYR A 41 -11.91 -8.21 -31.53
C TYR A 41 -11.12 -9.22 -32.35
N GLU A 42 -9.98 -8.77 -32.88
CA GLU A 42 -8.96 -9.62 -33.47
C GLU A 42 -7.80 -9.74 -32.47
N LEU A 43 -7.55 -10.97 -32.01
CA LEU A 43 -6.59 -11.27 -30.95
C LEU A 43 -5.36 -11.99 -31.51
N GLU A 44 -4.22 -11.32 -31.42
CA GLU A 44 -2.92 -11.89 -31.73
C GLU A 44 -2.41 -12.80 -30.60
N LYS A 45 -1.64 -13.83 -30.97
CA LYS A 45 -1.07 -14.80 -30.02
C LYS A 45 -0.21 -14.10 -28.98
N ASN A 46 -0.50 -14.38 -27.71
CA ASN A 46 0.20 -13.84 -26.54
C ASN A 46 0.22 -12.30 -26.44
N VAL A 47 -0.72 -11.62 -27.10
CA VAL A 47 -0.92 -10.18 -26.95
C VAL A 47 -2.15 -9.93 -26.12
N ASP A 48 -2.00 -9.13 -25.07
CA ASP A 48 -3.11 -8.72 -24.21
C ASP A 48 -3.92 -7.62 -24.90
N LYS A 49 -5.21 -7.89 -25.13
CA LYS A 49 -6.15 -6.91 -25.69
C LYS A 49 -7.10 -6.44 -24.61
N ASP A 50 -7.12 -5.13 -24.35
CA ASP A 50 -8.15 -4.53 -23.50
C ASP A 50 -9.51 -4.59 -24.22
N ILE A 51 -10.52 -5.11 -23.52
CA ILE A 51 -11.86 -5.35 -24.05
C ILE A 51 -12.97 -4.60 -23.30
N ILE A 52 -12.62 -3.79 -22.29
CA ILE A 52 -13.58 -3.02 -21.50
C ILE A 52 -13.11 -1.57 -21.28
N GLY A 53 -11.81 -1.29 -21.35
CA GLY A 53 -11.25 -0.01 -20.94
C GLY A 53 -11.15 0.13 -19.41
N SER A 54 -10.78 1.32 -18.95
CA SER A 54 -10.73 1.64 -17.51
C SER A 54 -12.14 1.64 -16.90
N VAL A 55 -12.44 0.63 -16.08
CA VAL A 55 -13.73 0.48 -15.39
C VAL A 55 -13.98 1.62 -14.37
N VAL A 56 -12.92 2.15 -13.75
CA VAL A 56 -13.04 3.13 -12.65
C VAL A 56 -13.32 4.55 -13.15
N SER A 57 -12.88 4.90 -14.36
CA SER A 57 -13.36 6.14 -14.99
C SER A 57 -14.86 6.11 -15.29
N ILE A 58 -15.47 4.92 -15.30
CA ILE A 58 -16.83 4.70 -15.80
C ILE A 58 -17.79 4.50 -14.63
N MET A 59 -17.35 3.85 -13.55
CA MET A 59 -18.03 3.84 -12.26
C MET A 59 -17.57 5.04 -11.43
N LYS A 60 -18.31 6.16 -11.52
CA LYS A 60 -17.98 7.41 -10.81
C LYS A 60 -17.76 7.24 -9.30
N ASP A 61 -18.32 6.19 -8.70
CA ASP A 61 -18.03 5.76 -7.33
C ASP A 61 -18.16 4.24 -7.19
N LEU A 62 -17.02 3.52 -7.17
CA LEU A 62 -16.98 2.11 -6.76
C LEU A 62 -17.52 1.90 -5.32
N ASN A 63 -17.55 2.96 -4.51
CA ASN A 63 -18.14 2.96 -3.16
C ASN A 63 -19.66 2.71 -3.15
N LEU A 64 -20.32 2.79 -4.30
CA LEU A 64 -21.75 2.50 -4.43
C LEU A 64 -22.04 1.01 -4.73
N LEU A 65 -21.00 0.18 -4.86
CA LEU A 65 -21.16 -1.26 -5.01
C LEU A 65 -21.74 -1.86 -3.74
N THR A 66 -22.79 -2.66 -3.88
CA THR A 66 -23.33 -3.38 -2.75
C THR A 66 -22.32 -4.41 -2.27
N ASN A 67 -21.99 -4.39 -0.97
CA ASN A 67 -21.04 -5.28 -0.30
C ASN A 67 -19.62 -5.26 -0.89
N ASP A 68 -19.21 -4.15 -1.53
CA ASP A 68 -17.91 -4.04 -2.20
C ASP A 68 -17.67 -5.11 -3.29
N VAL A 69 -18.73 -5.67 -3.87
CA VAL A 69 -18.65 -6.70 -4.92
C VAL A 69 -18.99 -6.14 -6.29
N LEU A 70 -18.02 -6.18 -7.21
CA LEU A 70 -18.21 -5.99 -8.64
C LEU A 70 -18.31 -7.36 -9.33
N VAL A 71 -19.41 -7.59 -10.03
CA VAL A 71 -19.63 -8.77 -10.87
C VAL A 71 -19.42 -8.36 -12.33
N ILE A 72 -18.52 -9.07 -13.02
CA ILE A 72 -18.26 -8.88 -14.46
C ILE A 72 -18.75 -10.12 -15.19
N ASN A 73 -19.88 -9.99 -15.88
CA ASN A 73 -20.38 -11.00 -16.80
C ASN A 73 -19.74 -10.75 -18.16
N CYS A 74 -18.96 -11.70 -18.68
CA CYS A 74 -18.32 -11.61 -19.98
C CYS A 74 -18.67 -12.85 -20.80
N ALA A 75 -19.39 -12.65 -21.89
CA ALA A 75 -19.69 -13.67 -22.88
C ALA A 75 -18.77 -13.48 -24.09
N ILE A 76 -18.10 -14.56 -24.48
CA ILE A 76 -17.17 -14.59 -25.61
C ILE A 76 -17.67 -15.66 -26.58
N LYS A 77 -17.73 -15.31 -27.86
CA LYS A 77 -18.03 -16.26 -28.95
C LYS A 77 -16.90 -16.22 -29.95
N LEU A 78 -16.35 -17.39 -30.30
CA LEU A 78 -15.43 -17.50 -31.43
C LEU A 78 -16.24 -17.48 -32.73
N GLN A 79 -15.81 -16.69 -33.72
CA GLN A 79 -16.48 -16.71 -35.02
C GLN A 79 -16.20 -18.00 -35.80
N ASN A 80 -15.03 -18.63 -35.61
CA ASN A 80 -14.64 -19.87 -36.28
C ASN A 80 -13.81 -20.74 -35.32
N GLY A 81 -14.42 -21.69 -34.62
CA GLY A 81 -13.71 -22.64 -33.76
C GLY A 81 -14.49 -23.09 -32.52
N VAL A 82 -13.88 -23.97 -31.71
CA VAL A 82 -14.41 -24.41 -30.41
C VAL A 82 -13.62 -23.69 -29.30
N LEU A 83 -14.34 -23.05 -28.37
CA LEU A 83 -13.75 -22.52 -27.14
C LEU A 83 -13.37 -23.68 -26.21
N THR A 84 -12.07 -23.98 -26.12
CA THR A 84 -11.53 -24.90 -25.10
C THR A 84 -10.85 -24.08 -24.01
N THR A 85 -11.62 -23.30 -23.25
CA THR A 85 -11.05 -22.41 -22.23
C THR A 85 -11.14 -23.06 -20.85
N GLU A 86 -10.01 -23.11 -20.14
CA GLU A 86 -9.96 -23.21 -18.69
C GLU A 86 -9.84 -21.78 -18.11
N ILE A 87 -10.72 -21.39 -17.19
CA ILE A 87 -10.65 -20.10 -16.49
C ILE A 87 -9.45 -20.15 -15.55
N ASN A 88 -8.26 -19.79 -16.04
CA ASN A 88 -7.02 -20.09 -15.32
C ASN A 88 -6.56 -19.03 -14.29
N LYS A 89 -7.32 -17.95 -14.08
CA LYS A 89 -7.32 -17.15 -12.82
C LYS A 89 -8.18 -15.89 -12.97
N LEU A 90 -9.16 -15.72 -12.08
CA LEU A 90 -9.62 -14.40 -11.65
C LEU A 90 -8.76 -14.02 -10.45
N GLN A 91 -7.77 -13.14 -10.63
CA GLN A 91 -7.06 -12.55 -9.49
C GLN A 91 -7.76 -11.26 -9.07
N PHE A 92 -8.52 -11.35 -8.00
CA PHE A 92 -8.96 -10.19 -7.24
C PHE A 92 -7.83 -9.82 -6.26
N SER A 93 -7.16 -8.69 -6.51
CA SER A 93 -6.34 -8.05 -5.48
C SER A 93 -7.20 -6.97 -4.83
N VAL A 94 -7.70 -7.24 -3.61
CA VAL A 94 -8.06 -6.12 -2.73
C VAL A 94 -6.77 -5.41 -2.44
N ASP A 95 -6.63 -4.18 -2.92
CA ASP A 95 -5.57 -3.30 -2.45
C ASP A 95 -5.86 -2.92 -1.00
N ASN A 96 -5.51 -3.81 -0.07
CA ASN A 96 -5.73 -3.64 1.36
C ASN A 96 -4.57 -2.87 2.02
N ARG A 97 -3.65 -2.31 1.23
CA ARG A 97 -2.45 -1.63 1.75
C ARG A 97 -2.83 -0.39 2.55
N SER A 98 -3.78 0.41 2.08
CA SER A 98 -4.23 1.62 2.79
C SER A 98 -4.84 1.27 4.15
N LYS A 99 -5.80 0.33 4.18
CA LYS A 99 -6.40 -0.15 5.44
C LYS A 99 -5.35 -0.72 6.40
N CYS A 100 -4.36 -1.45 5.87
CA CYS A 100 -3.25 -1.96 6.67
C CYS A 100 -2.42 -0.83 7.29
N LEU A 101 -2.09 0.21 6.51
CA LEU A 101 -1.41 1.41 7.01
C LEU A 101 -2.25 2.16 8.06
N ASP A 102 -3.56 2.25 7.87
CA ASP A 102 -4.47 2.86 8.85
C ASP A 102 -4.45 2.08 10.18
N HIS A 103 -4.45 0.74 10.13
CA HIS A 103 -4.32 -0.10 11.33
C HIS A 103 -2.96 0.09 12.03
N PHE A 104 -1.86 0.22 11.28
CA PHE A 104 -0.55 0.52 11.89
C PHE A 104 -0.51 1.92 12.50
N LYS A 105 -1.13 2.91 11.85
CA LYS A 105 -1.27 4.25 12.43
C LYS A 105 -2.05 4.20 13.74
N GLN A 106 -3.15 3.44 13.78
CA GLN A 106 -3.92 3.23 15.00
C GLN A 106 -3.08 2.57 16.10
N LEU A 107 -2.23 1.59 15.79
CA LEU A 107 -1.31 0.99 16.78
C LEU A 107 -0.26 1.95 17.31
N TYR A 108 0.10 2.99 16.55
CA TYR A 108 0.99 4.04 17.03
C TYR A 108 0.26 5.03 17.95
N GLU A 109 -0.96 5.42 17.60
CA GLU A 109 -1.79 6.34 18.40
C GLU A 109 -2.31 5.69 19.69
N GLU A 110 -2.68 4.42 19.61
CA GLU A 110 -3.15 3.58 20.70
C GLU A 110 -2.30 2.28 20.80
N PRO A 111 -1.17 2.33 21.54
CA PRO A 111 -0.18 1.25 21.56
C PRO A 111 -0.59 0.07 22.45
N HIS A 112 -1.73 -0.55 22.13
CA HIS A 112 -2.21 -1.77 22.79
C HIS A 112 -1.21 -2.90 22.57
N GLN A 113 -0.87 -3.64 23.64
CA GLN A 113 0.13 -4.73 23.60
C GLN A 113 1.56 -4.29 23.25
N SER A 114 1.90 -3.01 23.44
CA SER A 114 3.29 -2.56 23.36
C SER A 114 4.20 -3.36 24.31
N ASP A 115 5.33 -3.82 23.82
CA ASP A 115 6.28 -4.67 24.53
C ASP A 115 7.64 -3.98 24.76
N VAL A 116 7.81 -2.74 24.29
CA VAL A 116 9.01 -1.92 24.54
C VAL A 116 8.67 -0.46 24.82
N ARG A 117 9.46 0.16 25.70
CA ARG A 117 9.39 1.58 26.05
C ARG A 117 10.67 2.29 25.62
N LEU A 118 10.56 3.34 24.83
CA LEU A 118 11.69 4.21 24.49
C LEU A 118 11.62 5.46 25.37
N LYS A 119 12.67 5.73 26.17
CA LYS A 119 12.69 6.81 27.16
C LYS A 119 13.70 7.89 26.78
N VAL A 120 13.26 9.16 26.75
CA VAL A 120 14.11 10.36 26.60
C VAL A 120 13.84 11.28 27.78
N GLY A 121 14.83 11.50 28.65
CA GLY A 121 14.59 12.23 29.90
C GLY A 121 13.54 11.50 30.73
N GLU A 122 12.42 12.16 31.06
CA GLU A 122 11.26 11.52 31.74
C GLU A 122 10.13 11.14 30.78
N GLU A 123 10.24 11.48 29.50
CA GLU A 123 9.21 11.18 28.50
C GLU A 123 9.39 9.76 27.95
N VAL A 124 8.27 9.08 27.67
CA VAL A 124 8.24 7.67 27.27
C VAL A 124 7.35 7.48 26.05
N ILE A 125 7.83 6.69 25.10
CA ILE A 125 7.06 6.18 23.95
C ILE A 125 6.86 4.68 24.12
N ASN A 126 5.61 4.24 24.19
CA ASN A 126 5.27 2.81 24.13
C ASN A 126 5.26 2.37 22.66
N ALA A 127 5.94 1.28 22.34
CA ALA A 127 6.05 0.77 20.98
C ALA A 127 6.10 -0.76 20.93
N HIS A 128 6.14 -1.30 19.71
CA HIS A 128 6.20 -2.73 19.43
C HIS A 128 7.56 -3.09 18.85
N TRP A 129 8.26 -3.99 19.53
CA TRP A 129 9.57 -4.49 19.16
C TRP A 129 9.60 -4.97 17.70
N LEU A 130 8.60 -5.76 17.31
CA LEU A 130 8.50 -6.29 15.94
C LEU A 130 8.49 -5.19 14.88
N ILE A 131 7.74 -4.11 15.09
CA ILE A 131 7.63 -3.01 14.12
C ILE A 131 8.96 -2.26 14.03
N LEU A 132 9.57 -1.95 15.19
CA LEU A 132 10.87 -1.26 15.24
C LEU A 132 11.96 -2.07 14.50
N CYS A 133 12.08 -3.37 14.79
CA CYS A 133 13.08 -4.24 14.16
C CYS A 133 12.88 -4.42 12.67
N THR A 134 11.63 -4.58 12.23
CA THR A 134 11.32 -4.79 10.81
C THR A 134 11.67 -3.55 9.98
N ARG A 135 11.66 -2.37 10.61
CA ARG A 135 11.79 -1.07 9.93
C ARG A 135 13.12 -0.37 10.22
N SER A 136 13.94 -0.90 11.13
CA SER A 136 15.25 -0.38 11.50
C SER A 136 16.22 -1.53 11.81
N PRO A 137 17.25 -1.74 10.97
CA PRO A 137 18.28 -2.72 11.25
C PRO A 137 19.05 -2.43 12.54
N TYR A 138 19.17 -1.15 12.95
CA TYR A 138 19.76 -0.79 14.23
C TYR A 138 18.96 -1.37 15.40
N PHE A 139 17.63 -1.19 15.41
CA PHE A 139 16.78 -1.79 16.43
C PHE A 139 16.89 -3.32 16.40
N MET A 140 16.89 -3.95 15.23
CA MET A 140 17.10 -5.39 15.11
C MET A 140 18.38 -5.86 15.83
N GLN A 141 19.52 -5.23 15.52
CA GLN A 141 20.80 -5.58 16.11
C GLN A 141 20.84 -5.32 17.63
N MET A 142 20.32 -4.18 18.07
CA MET A 142 20.23 -3.81 19.49
C MET A 142 19.46 -4.89 20.28
N PHE A 143 18.27 -5.27 19.82
CA PHE A 143 17.45 -6.24 20.56
C PHE A 143 17.93 -7.70 20.44
N GLU A 144 18.67 -8.06 19.38
CA GLU A 144 19.31 -9.38 19.26
C GLU A 144 20.53 -9.51 20.18
N SER A 145 21.28 -8.42 20.38
CA SER A 145 22.54 -8.42 21.13
C SER A 145 22.37 -8.15 22.63
N GLU A 146 21.33 -7.42 23.04
CA GLU A 146 21.22 -6.91 24.41
C GLU A 146 20.22 -7.68 25.28
N MET A 147 20.75 -8.53 26.18
CA MET A 147 19.92 -9.23 27.17
C MET A 147 19.26 -8.29 28.20
N LYS A 148 19.84 -7.12 28.50
CA LYS A 148 19.35 -6.24 29.58
C LYS A 148 18.10 -5.45 29.19
N GLU A 149 18.09 -4.87 28.00
CA GLU A 149 16.96 -4.09 27.48
C GLU A 149 15.76 -5.00 27.21
N ARG A 150 16.02 -6.24 26.77
CA ARG A 150 15.01 -7.29 26.62
C ARG A 150 14.43 -7.76 27.95
N LEU A 151 15.15 -7.60 29.07
CA LEU A 151 14.65 -7.95 30.41
C LEU A 151 13.85 -6.80 31.05
N GLN A 152 14.19 -5.55 30.74
CA GLN A 152 13.56 -4.36 31.34
C GLN A 152 12.47 -3.74 30.44
N ASN A 153 12.44 -4.11 29.16
CA ASN A 153 11.57 -3.55 28.13
C ASN A 153 11.67 -2.00 28.07
N ILE A 154 12.85 -1.45 28.37
CA ILE A 154 13.14 -0.01 28.35
C ILE A 154 14.44 0.20 27.59
N VAL A 155 14.41 1.08 26.59
CA VAL A 155 15.56 1.58 25.85
C VAL A 155 15.71 3.06 26.17
N VAL A 156 16.85 3.45 26.71
CA VAL A 156 17.12 4.85 27.08
C VAL A 156 17.83 5.54 25.93
N VAL A 157 17.24 6.62 25.42
CA VAL A 157 17.75 7.42 24.32
C VAL A 157 18.17 8.78 24.86
N THR A 158 19.44 9.15 24.67
CA THR A 158 20.05 10.34 25.29
C THR A 158 20.61 11.34 24.29
N ASP A 159 20.62 11.01 23.01
CA ASP A 159 21.35 11.73 21.96
C ASP A 159 20.45 12.44 20.94
N ILE A 160 19.13 12.39 21.12
CA ILE A 160 18.13 13.11 20.31
C ILE A 160 16.99 13.62 21.19
N SER A 161 16.34 14.70 20.76
CA SER A 161 15.11 15.18 21.41
C SER A 161 13.97 14.16 21.35
N PHE A 162 13.07 14.25 22.34
CA PHE A 162 11.87 13.41 22.40
C PHE A 162 11.01 13.56 21.13
N LEU A 163 10.89 14.78 20.60
CA LEU A 163 10.12 15.04 19.38
C LEU A 163 10.72 14.34 18.15
N ALA A 164 12.06 14.35 18.02
CA ALA A 164 12.74 13.65 16.93
C ALA A 164 12.56 12.13 17.04
N LEU A 165 12.69 11.57 18.25
CA LEU A 165 12.41 10.16 18.49
C LEU A 165 10.95 9.81 18.18
N LYS A 166 10.00 10.65 18.59
CA LYS A 166 8.58 10.48 18.31
C LYS A 166 8.28 10.44 16.82
N LYS A 167 8.87 11.35 16.04
CA LYS A 167 8.72 11.40 14.57
C LYS A 167 9.41 10.25 13.86
N LEU A 168 10.56 9.79 14.37
CA LEU A 168 11.19 8.55 13.92
C LEU A 168 10.24 7.35 14.12
N VAL A 169 9.72 7.16 15.33
CA VAL A 169 8.81 6.04 15.63
C VAL A 169 7.54 6.13 14.79
N GLU A 170 6.90 7.29 14.70
CA GLU A 170 5.73 7.50 13.84
C GLU A 170 5.99 7.05 12.39
N PHE A 171 7.16 7.41 11.84
CA PHE A 171 7.56 7.03 10.50
C PHE A 171 7.76 5.50 10.35
N LEU A 172 8.27 4.82 11.38
CA LEU A 172 8.42 3.36 11.35
C LEU A 172 7.06 2.63 11.26
N TYR A 173 5.99 3.20 11.82
CA TYR A 173 4.64 2.64 11.74
C TYR A 173 3.94 3.01 10.43
N THR A 174 4.05 4.27 10.02
CA THR A 174 3.17 4.83 8.99
C THR A 174 3.85 5.00 7.63
N GLY A 175 5.18 5.06 7.59
CA GLY A 175 5.95 5.41 6.40
C GLY A 175 5.76 6.87 5.96
N THR A 176 5.10 7.70 6.77
CA THR A 176 4.82 9.10 6.46
C THR A 176 5.35 10.00 7.56
N ILE A 177 5.64 11.25 7.22
CA ILE A 177 6.02 12.27 8.18
C ILE A 177 5.33 13.58 7.86
N GLU A 178 4.68 14.15 8.87
CA GLU A 178 4.08 15.47 8.82
C GLU A 178 4.83 16.42 9.75
N PHE A 179 5.07 17.64 9.27
CA PHE A 179 5.78 18.68 10.00
C PHE A 179 4.83 19.83 10.33
N ASP A 180 4.64 20.08 11.61
CA ASP A 180 3.96 21.28 12.07
C ASP A 180 4.84 22.51 11.82
N LYS A 181 4.21 23.59 11.34
CA LYS A 181 4.90 24.87 11.10
C LYS A 181 4.66 25.80 12.31
N PRO A 182 5.66 26.60 12.73
CA PRO A 182 7.02 26.71 12.18
C PRO A 182 7.92 25.55 12.61
N ILE A 183 8.86 25.18 11.73
CA ILE A 183 9.77 24.06 11.96
C ILE A 183 11.06 24.58 12.63
N ASP A 184 11.42 23.97 13.76
CA ASP A 184 12.68 24.20 14.46
C ASP A 184 13.84 23.47 13.76
N LEU A 185 14.94 24.17 13.53
CA LEU A 185 16.14 23.62 12.89
C LEU A 185 16.82 22.56 13.76
N ASN A 186 16.84 22.73 15.09
CA ASN A 186 17.45 21.75 15.99
C ASN A 186 16.71 20.41 15.90
N PHE A 187 15.38 20.46 15.91
CA PHE A 187 14.54 19.28 15.66
C PHE A 187 14.84 18.61 14.31
N LEU A 188 15.02 19.38 13.22
CA LEU A 188 15.38 18.80 11.92
C LEU A 188 16.75 18.12 11.93
N TYR A 189 17.74 18.71 12.60
CA TYR A 189 19.06 18.09 12.77
C TYR A 189 18.98 16.80 13.58
N ASP A 190 18.26 16.81 14.70
CA ASP A 190 18.03 15.63 15.52
C ASP A 190 17.32 14.53 14.73
N LEU A 191 16.29 14.88 13.94
CA LEU A 191 15.56 13.91 13.13
C LEU A 191 16.42 13.33 12.02
N TYR A 192 17.24 14.15 11.36
CA TYR A 192 18.19 13.68 10.35
C TYR A 192 19.24 12.75 10.97
N TYR A 193 19.78 13.13 12.13
CA TYR A 193 20.73 12.31 12.88
C TYR A 193 20.10 10.98 13.34
N ALA A 194 18.88 11.02 13.87
CA ALA A 194 18.11 9.85 14.26
C ALA A 194 17.90 8.92 13.05
N ALA A 195 17.44 9.45 11.92
CA ALA A 195 17.21 8.64 10.73
C ALA A 195 18.49 7.94 10.22
N ASP A 196 19.65 8.57 10.38
CA ASP A 196 20.94 7.95 10.06
C ASP A 196 21.34 6.88 11.09
N LYS A 197 21.34 7.23 12.38
CA LYS A 197 21.72 6.33 13.48
C LYS A 197 20.86 5.07 13.50
N TYR A 198 19.54 5.23 13.41
CA TYR A 198 18.58 4.13 13.41
C TYR A 198 18.41 3.50 12.02
N GLN A 199 19.23 3.88 11.03
CA GLN A 199 19.30 3.26 9.70
C GLN A 199 17.94 3.23 8.98
N VAL A 200 17.33 4.41 8.83
CA VAL A 200 16.05 4.63 8.15
C VAL A 200 16.26 5.58 6.96
N PRO A 201 16.76 5.08 5.79
CA PRO A 201 17.22 5.93 4.68
C PRO A 201 16.13 6.83 4.10
N ASP A 202 14.90 6.32 4.00
CA ASP A 202 13.77 7.09 3.46
C ASP A 202 13.42 8.28 4.35
N LEU A 203 13.50 8.12 5.68
CA LEU A 203 13.32 9.24 6.60
C LEU A 203 14.49 10.23 6.47
N LYS A 204 15.74 9.74 6.40
CA LYS A 204 16.94 10.60 6.26
C LYS A 204 16.85 11.50 5.03
N LYS A 205 16.41 10.94 3.90
CA LYS A 205 16.21 11.67 2.64
C LYS A 205 15.13 12.76 2.76
N ASN A 206 14.08 12.51 3.52
CA ASN A 206 12.93 13.41 3.64
C ASN A 206 12.99 14.35 4.85
N ALA A 207 13.88 14.10 5.82
CA ALA A 207 13.99 14.88 7.05
C ALA A 207 14.30 16.36 6.78
N LEU A 208 15.11 16.66 5.76
CA LEU A 208 15.50 18.04 5.42
C LEU A 208 14.63 18.68 4.31
N THR A 209 13.64 17.98 3.77
CA THR A 209 12.76 18.51 2.70
C THR A 209 12.13 19.86 3.04
N PRO A 210 11.66 20.12 4.28
CA PRO A 210 11.08 21.42 4.61
C PRO A 210 12.07 22.58 4.55
N PHE A 211 13.38 22.34 4.76
CA PHE A 211 14.42 23.35 4.64
C PHE A 211 14.58 23.83 3.19
N TYR A 212 14.59 22.89 2.24
CA TYR A 212 14.73 23.21 0.81
C TYR A 212 13.51 23.93 0.23
N GLN A 213 12.31 23.73 0.79
CA GLN A 213 11.10 24.42 0.34
C GLN A 213 11.03 25.89 0.78
N LYS A 214 11.78 26.30 1.81
CA LYS A 214 11.79 27.68 2.33
C LYS A 214 12.75 28.62 1.59
N GLN A 215 13.58 28.10 0.68
CA GLN A 215 14.55 28.86 -0.12
C GLN A 215 14.08 29.19 -1.55
N ARG A 216 12.82 28.88 -1.88
CA ARG A 216 12.14 29.33 -3.11
C ARG A 216 11.03 30.30 -2.74
#